data_AF-A0A960K090-F1
#
_entry.id   AF-A0A960K090-F1
#
_cell.length_a   1.000
_cell.length_b   1.000
_cell.length_c   1.000
_cell.angle_alpha   90.00
_cell.angle_beta   90.00
_cell.angle_gamma   90.00
#
_symmetry.space_group_name_H-M   'P 1'
#
loop_
_entity.id
_entity.type
_entity.pdbx_description
1 polymer ?
#
loop_
_entity_poly.entity_id
_entity_poly.type
_entity_poly.pdbx_seq_one_letter_code
_entity_poly.pdbx_strand_id
1 'polypeptide(L)' 'MLKLERLELSGFKSFVDPVAVEFAGGITAIVGPNGCGKSTLLKTLVA' A
#
# COMPACT_ATOMS: atom_id res chain seq x y z
N MET A 1 -13.61 -12.59 9.85
CA MET A 1 -12.16 -12.32 9.92
C MET A 1 -11.85 -11.27 8.88
N LEU A 2 -11.25 -10.14 9.23
CA LEU A 2 -10.96 -9.07 8.28
C LEU A 2 -9.79 -9.47 7.37
N LYS A 3 -9.93 -9.25 6.07
CA LYS A 3 -8.91 -9.49 5.06
C LYS A 3 -8.90 -8.32 4.09
N LEU A 4 -7.73 -7.75 3.84
CA LEU A 4 -7.55 -6.72 2.84
C LEU A 4 -7.52 -7.40 1.47
N GLU A 5 -8.47 -7.06 0.58
CA GLU A 5 -8.56 -7.66 -0.77
C GLU A 5 -7.99 -6.74 -1.84
N ARG A 6 -8.14 -5.42 -1.66
CA ARG A 6 -7.72 -4.41 -2.63
C ARG A 6 -7.34 -3.11 -1.95
N LEU A 7 -6.33 -2.44 -2.50
CA LEU A 7 -5.85 -1.13 -2.08
C LEU A 7 -5.73 -0.22 -3.30
N GLU A 8 -6.47 0.87 -3.30
CA GLU A 8 -6.33 1.94 -4.28
C GLU A 8 -5.67 3.15 -3.62
N LEU A 9 -4.65 3.69 -4.27
CA LEU A 9 -3.88 4.85 -3.82
C LEU A 9 -3.89 5.87 -4.94
N SER A 10 -4.25 7.11 -4.63
CA SER A 10 -4.12 8.23 -5.56
C SER A 10 -3.79 9.50 -4.79
N GLY A 11 -2.94 10.37 -5.37
CA GLY A 11 -2.58 11.65 -4.76
C GLY A 11 -1.88 11.54 -3.40
N PHE A 12 -1.29 10.38 -3.07
CA PHE A 12 -0.71 10.14 -1.74
C PHE A 12 0.81 10.34 -1.75
N LYS A 13 1.25 11.57 -1.45
CA LYS A 13 2.68 11.94 -1.35
C LYS A 13 3.45 11.56 -2.62
N SER A 14 4.32 10.56 -2.56
CA SER A 14 5.15 10.09 -3.68
C SER A 14 4.37 9.24 -4.69
N PHE A 15 3.15 8.81 -4.35
CA PHE A 15 2.23 8.11 -5.24
C PHE A 15 1.29 9.12 -5.90
N VAL A 16 1.87 9.92 -6.80
CA VAL A 16 1.12 10.92 -7.57
C VAL A 16 0.18 10.23 -8.56
N ASP A 17 0.68 9.18 -9.20
CA ASP A 17 -0.10 8.37 -10.11
C ASP A 17 -1.01 7.39 -9.34
N PRO A 18 -2.22 7.11 -9.86
CA PRO A 18 -3.09 6.08 -9.30
C PRO A 18 -2.40 4.71 -9.30
N VAL A 19 -2.44 4.04 -8.16
CA VAL A 19 -1.93 2.68 -7.98
C VAL A 19 -3.04 1.82 -7.40
N ALA A 20 -3.29 0.67 -8.04
CA ALA A 20 -4.18 -0.37 -7.51
C ALA A 20 -3.36 -1.64 -7.21
N VAL A 21 -3.50 -2.15 -6.00
CA VAL A 21 -2.86 -3.39 -5.54
C VAL A 21 -3.96 -4.37 -5.14
N GLU A 22 -3.95 -5.55 -5.75
CA GLU A 22 -4.80 -6.67 -5.35
C GLU A 22 -4.01 -7.60 -4.44
N PHE A 23 -4.61 -7.98 -3.31
CA PHE A 23 -3.98 -8.88 -2.35
C PHE A 23 -4.42 -10.31 -2.61
N ALA A 24 -3.49 -11.12 -3.08
CA ALA A 24 -3.67 -12.56 -3.12
C ALA A 24 -3.69 -13.16 -1.70
N GLY A 25 -4.24 -14.37 -1.55
CA GLY A 25 -4.14 -15.11 -0.30
C GLY A 25 -2.68 -15.38 0.08
N GLY A 26 -2.39 -15.40 1.38
CA GLY A 26 -1.05 -15.65 1.90
C GLY A 26 -0.37 -14.37 2.42
N ILE A 27 0.93 -14.25 2.16
CA ILE A 27 1.78 -13.15 2.66
C ILE A 27 2.10 -12.20 1.50
N THR A 28 1.79 -10.91 1.67
CA THR A 28 2.17 -9.84 0.75
C THR A 28 3.26 -8.97 1.38
N ALA A 29 4.32 -8.68 0.64
CA ALA A 29 5.44 -7.85 1.10
C ALA A 29 5.51 -6.53 0.30
N ILE A 30 5.69 -5.41 1.00
CA ILE A 30 5.86 -4.08 0.39
C ILE A 30 7.36 -3.76 0.34
N VAL A 31 7.92 -3.64 -0.86
CA VAL A 31 9.36 -3.40 -1.10
C VAL A 31 9.61 -2.16 -1.96
N GLY A 32 10.81 -1.59 -1.88
CA GLY A 32 11.21 -0.41 -2.66
C GLY A 32 12.31 0.43 -2.01
N PRO A 33 12.88 1.44 -2.69
CA PRO A 33 13.98 2.27 -2.20
C PRO A 33 13.63 3.08 -0.94
N ASN A 34 14.65 3.57 -0.23
CA ASN A 34 14.43 4.50 0.89
C ASN A 34 13.74 5.79 0.41
N GLY A 35 12.79 6.29 1.20
CA GLY A 35 12.02 7.50 0.86
C GLY A 35 10.83 7.32 -0.10
N CYS A 36 10.60 6.12 -0.67
CA CYS A 36 9.51 5.89 -1.62
C CYS A 36 8.09 5.80 -0.99
N GLY A 37 7.95 5.99 0.33
CA GLY A 37 6.64 6.08 1.00
C GLY A 37 6.10 4.81 1.68
N LYS A 38 6.86 3.70 1.74
CA LYS A 38 6.42 2.42 2.35
C LYS A 38 5.89 2.55 3.78
N SER A 39 6.65 3.19 4.68
CA SER A 39 6.24 3.34 6.08
C SER A 39 5.05 4.28 6.24
N THR A 40 4.89 5.25 5.35
CA THR A 40 3.71 6.13 5.33
C THR A 40 2.47 5.35 4.91
N LEU A 41 2.59 4.53 3.86
CA LEU A 41 1.52 3.65 3.40
C LEU A 41 1.02 2.71 4.53
N LEU A 42 1.96 2.06 5.23
CA LEU A 42 1.63 1.18 6.35
C LEU A 42 0.90 1.90 7.49
N LYS A 43 1.27 3.15 7.79
CA LYS A 43 0.58 3.95 8.83
C LYS A 43 -0.87 4.22 8.44
N THR A 44 -1.14 4.54 7.17
CA THR A 44 -2.50 4.82 6.69
C THR A 44 -3.38 3.58 6.62
N LEU A 45 -2.80 2.39 6.41
CA LEU A 45 -3.53 1.13 6.38
C LEU A 45 -3.93 0.60 7.78
N VAL A 46 -3.23 1.02 8.83
CA VAL A 46 -3.41 0.50 10.20
C VAL A 46 -4.09 1.52 11.14
N ALA A 47 -4.32 2.74 10.67
CA ALA A 47 -5.09 3.78 11.37
C ALA A 47 -6.59 3.67 11.03
#